data_AF-A0A1I1S774-F1
#
_entry.id   AF-A0A1I1S774-F1
#
_cell.length_a   1.000
_cell.length_b   1.000
_cell.length_c   1.000
_cell.angle_alpha   90.00
_cell.angle_beta   90.00
_cell.angle_gamma   90.00
#
_symmetry.space_group_name_H-M   'P 1'
#
loop_
_entity.id
_entity.type
_entity.pdbx_description
1 polymer ?
#
loop_
_entity_poly.entity_id
_entity_poly.type
_entity_poly.pdbx_seq_one_letter_code
_entity_poly.pdbx_strand_id
1 'polypeptide(L)'
;MVRHDSAGAATPGQGNGSLVINTPAAVSTTINIPGALLAADDVTGSPFACGAPILAAAGLYVFPFKLIRGRKQPLVGWGNEATTDQATINRWGRRWPDAWVGVACKPSGLLVVDLDVKHPPVSGPDNWAELTLASGDPQAAPACLYDRTTLIRTGSGGLHLWFVDPWDTPGRDAMLPGIDVKASSAEPHKKGGFVAAPPTPGYHVLGLKPPMLAPGWLALILTHDDKPHRERREPVSTANHTVTEDVRERLAAALRSKRGGAS
;
A
#
# COMPACT_ATOMS: atom_id res chain seq x y z
N MET A 1 69.12 -15.21 -9.91
CA MET A 1 69.27 -14.61 -11.25
C MET A 1 67.94 -14.79 -11.97
N VAL A 2 67.19 -13.69 -12.02
CA VAL A 2 65.96 -13.37 -12.78
C VAL A 2 64.94 -14.49 -13.05
N ARG A 3 63.81 -14.42 -12.32
CA ARG A 3 62.51 -14.99 -12.72
C ARG A 3 61.84 -14.00 -13.69
N HIS A 4 61.38 -14.48 -14.84
CA HIS A 4 60.46 -13.76 -15.71
C HIS A 4 59.12 -14.50 -15.72
N ASP A 5 58.12 -13.87 -15.11
CA ASP A 5 56.71 -14.21 -15.26
C ASP A 5 56.26 -13.82 -16.67
N SER A 6 55.46 -14.67 -17.31
CA SER A 6 54.72 -14.34 -18.54
C SER A 6 53.25 -14.66 -18.33
N ALA A 7 52.45 -13.60 -18.47
CA ALA A 7 51.03 -13.54 -18.20
C ALA A 7 50.21 -14.40 -19.18
N GLY A 8 49.35 -15.25 -18.62
CA GLY A 8 48.22 -15.85 -19.34
C GLY A 8 47.05 -14.86 -19.37
N ALA A 9 46.56 -14.57 -20.57
CA ALA A 9 45.39 -13.74 -20.80
C ALA A 9 44.13 -14.40 -20.24
N ALA A 10 43.47 -13.75 -19.28
CA ALA A 10 42.16 -14.15 -18.77
C ALA A 10 41.05 -13.50 -19.61
N THR A 11 40.21 -14.34 -20.21
CA THR A 11 38.93 -13.98 -20.81
C THR A 11 37.99 -13.33 -19.79
N PRO A 12 37.20 -12.31 -20.16
CA PRO A 12 36.23 -11.72 -19.23
C PRO A 12 35.04 -12.67 -19.06
N GLY A 13 34.92 -13.23 -17.85
CA GLY A 13 33.75 -14.02 -17.44
C GLY A 13 32.50 -13.15 -17.42
N GLN A 14 31.46 -13.61 -18.12
CA GLN A 14 30.10 -13.08 -17.97
C GLN A 14 29.62 -13.35 -16.54
N GLY A 15 29.67 -12.33 -15.69
CA GLY A 15 29.02 -12.33 -14.39
C GLY A 15 27.51 -12.20 -14.56
N ASN A 16 26.80 -13.31 -14.69
CA ASN A 16 25.36 -13.37 -14.43
C ASN A 16 25.14 -13.20 -12.92
N GLY A 17 25.21 -11.95 -12.44
CA GLY A 17 24.82 -11.58 -11.09
C GLY A 17 23.30 -11.67 -10.94
N SER A 18 22.77 -12.88 -10.78
CA SER A 18 21.39 -13.07 -10.39
C SER A 18 21.20 -12.51 -8.98
N LEU A 19 20.45 -11.41 -8.87
CA LEU A 19 20.12 -10.78 -7.60
C LEU A 19 19.23 -11.74 -6.80
N VAL A 20 19.83 -12.52 -5.91
CA VAL A 20 19.09 -13.33 -4.93
C VAL A 20 18.49 -12.39 -3.90
N ILE A 21 17.25 -11.96 -4.13
CA ILE A 21 16.40 -11.38 -3.11
C ILE A 21 15.97 -12.53 -2.19
N ASN A 22 16.59 -12.61 -1.00
CA ASN A 22 16.14 -13.48 0.07
C ASN A 22 14.69 -13.13 0.41
N THR A 23 13.76 -13.94 -0.07
CA THR A 23 12.34 -13.84 0.25
C THR A 23 12.16 -14.45 1.64
N PRO A 24 11.62 -13.75 2.65
CA PRO A 24 11.31 -14.37 3.92
C PRO A 24 10.34 -15.54 3.72
N ALA A 25 10.49 -16.57 4.54
CA ALA A 25 9.72 -17.81 4.48
C ALA A 25 8.21 -17.54 4.35
N ALA A 26 7.56 -18.28 3.46
CA ALA A 26 6.17 -18.16 3.09
C ALA A 26 5.24 -17.94 4.31
N VAL A 27 4.76 -16.72 4.47
CA VAL A 27 3.58 -16.44 5.29
C VAL A 27 2.43 -17.17 4.62
N SER A 28 1.80 -18.09 5.35
CA SER A 28 0.72 -18.97 4.89
C SER A 28 -0.31 -18.23 4.02
N THR A 29 -0.21 -18.40 2.71
CA THR A 29 -0.93 -17.67 1.66
C THR A 29 -2.36 -18.17 1.44
N THR A 30 -3.17 -18.27 2.49
CA THR A 30 -4.63 -18.51 2.30
C THR A 30 -5.46 -17.37 2.88
N ILE A 31 -5.12 -16.13 2.51
CA ILE A 31 -5.98 -14.97 2.74
C ILE A 31 -6.90 -14.85 1.51
N ASN A 32 -8.12 -15.40 1.59
CA ASN A 32 -9.10 -15.30 0.49
C ASN A 32 -9.79 -13.92 0.48
N ILE A 33 -9.00 -12.87 0.27
CA ILE A 33 -9.48 -11.48 0.24
C ILE A 33 -10.53 -11.26 -0.85
N PRO A 34 -10.36 -11.74 -2.10
CA PRO A 34 -11.34 -11.47 -3.15
C PRO A 34 -12.72 -12.06 -2.85
N GLY A 35 -12.77 -13.32 -2.43
CA GLY A 35 -14.04 -13.97 -2.09
C GLY A 35 -14.76 -13.29 -0.93
N ALA A 36 -14.01 -12.86 0.09
CA ALA A 36 -14.59 -12.16 1.24
C ALA A 36 -15.05 -10.74 0.91
N LEU A 37 -14.32 -9.99 0.09
CA LEU A 37 -14.74 -8.65 -0.34
C LEU A 37 -15.99 -8.71 -1.21
N LEU A 38 -16.09 -9.67 -2.13
CA LEU A 38 -17.32 -9.92 -2.89
C LEU A 38 -18.50 -10.19 -1.96
N ALA A 39 -18.34 -11.21 -1.11
CA ALA A 39 -19.41 -11.62 -0.22
C ALA A 39 -19.81 -10.50 0.73
N ALA A 40 -18.88 -9.62 1.11
CA ALA A 40 -19.13 -8.45 1.92
C ALA A 40 -19.84 -7.32 1.16
N ASP A 41 -19.50 -7.05 -0.11
CA ASP A 41 -20.10 -5.97 -0.94
C ASP A 41 -21.61 -6.21 -1.20
N ASP A 42 -22.04 -7.47 -1.25
CA ASP A 42 -23.44 -7.86 -1.46
C ASP A 42 -24.32 -7.81 -0.19
N VAL A 43 -23.72 -7.53 0.97
CA VAL A 43 -24.44 -7.57 2.25
C VAL A 43 -25.38 -6.38 2.41
N THR A 44 -26.66 -6.68 2.62
CA THR A 44 -27.67 -5.69 3.03
C THR A 44 -27.76 -5.61 4.56
N GLY A 45 -27.72 -4.41 5.14
CA GLY A 45 -27.90 -4.20 6.58
C GLY A 45 -26.81 -3.33 7.21
N SER A 46 -26.57 -3.52 8.50
CA SER A 46 -25.49 -2.83 9.21
C SER A 46 -24.14 -3.18 8.57
N PRO A 47 -23.39 -2.23 8.00
CA PRO A 47 -22.15 -2.54 7.29
C PRO A 47 -21.15 -3.32 8.15
N PHE A 48 -20.94 -2.88 9.40
CA PHE A 48 -20.04 -3.56 10.32
C PHE A 48 -20.57 -4.92 10.79
N ALA A 49 -21.76 -4.97 11.39
CA ALA A 49 -22.29 -6.22 11.94
C ALA A 49 -22.38 -7.37 10.91
N CYS A 50 -22.62 -7.07 9.64
CA CYS A 50 -22.83 -8.09 8.63
C CYS A 50 -21.58 -8.32 7.75
N GLY A 51 -20.82 -7.28 7.40
CA GLY A 51 -19.63 -7.41 6.56
C GLY A 51 -18.33 -7.75 7.31
N ALA A 52 -18.14 -7.21 8.52
CA ALA A 52 -16.90 -7.40 9.27
C ALA A 52 -16.60 -8.89 9.61
N PRO A 53 -17.60 -9.75 9.96
CA PRO A 53 -17.37 -11.18 10.14
C PRO A 53 -16.77 -11.88 8.92
N ILE A 54 -17.22 -11.51 7.72
CA ILE A 54 -16.77 -12.09 6.45
C ILE A 54 -15.31 -11.74 6.19
N LEU A 55 -14.97 -10.46 6.35
CA LEU A 55 -13.59 -9.97 6.18
C LEU A 55 -12.64 -10.58 7.22
N ALA A 56 -13.09 -10.68 8.47
CA ALA A 56 -12.32 -11.31 9.54
C ALA A 56 -12.06 -12.80 9.30
N ALA A 57 -13.03 -13.52 8.75
CA ALA A 57 -12.84 -14.93 8.36
C ALA A 57 -11.81 -15.10 7.24
N ALA A 58 -11.60 -14.07 6.41
CA ALA A 58 -10.50 -14.04 5.45
C ALA A 58 -9.16 -13.61 6.05
N GLY A 59 -9.06 -13.34 7.36
CA GLY A 59 -7.81 -12.94 8.02
C GLY A 59 -7.57 -11.43 8.06
N LEU A 60 -8.56 -10.61 7.68
CA LEU A 60 -8.45 -9.15 7.76
C LEU A 60 -8.82 -8.65 9.16
N TYR A 61 -7.94 -7.83 9.74
CA TYR A 61 -8.15 -7.25 11.06
C TYR A 61 -9.07 -6.04 10.93
N VAL A 62 -10.30 -6.21 11.40
CA VAL A 62 -11.39 -5.23 11.24
C VAL A 62 -11.65 -4.45 12.52
N PHE A 63 -12.21 -3.25 12.36
CA PHE A 63 -12.70 -2.43 13.48
C PHE A 63 -13.84 -1.51 13.04
N PRO A 64 -14.75 -1.15 13.97
CA PRO A 64 -15.86 -0.28 13.67
C PRO A 64 -15.43 1.20 13.66
N PHE A 65 -15.94 1.96 12.71
CA PHE A 65 -15.78 3.42 12.67
C PHE A 65 -17.08 4.12 12.23
N LYS A 66 -17.16 5.43 12.41
CA LYS A 66 -18.22 6.27 11.84
C LYS A 66 -17.66 7.41 11.02
N LEU A 67 -18.45 7.94 10.09
CA LEU A 67 -18.16 9.22 9.47
C LEU A 67 -18.74 10.35 10.32
N ILE A 68 -17.87 11.11 10.96
CA ILE A 68 -18.26 12.27 11.78
C ILE A 68 -17.67 13.51 11.15
N ARG A 69 -18.52 14.44 10.69
CA ARG A 69 -18.12 15.66 9.97
C ARG A 69 -17.20 15.36 8.77
N GLY A 70 -17.55 14.33 7.99
CA GLY A 70 -16.78 13.90 6.82
C GLY A 70 -15.45 13.20 7.13
N ARG A 71 -15.16 12.88 8.40
CA ARG A 71 -13.92 12.20 8.81
C ARG A 71 -14.19 10.81 9.36
N LYS A 72 -13.36 9.85 8.96
CA LYS A 72 -13.38 8.48 9.49
C LYS A 72 -12.94 8.52 10.96
N GLN A 73 -13.84 8.24 11.88
CA GLN A 73 -13.60 8.24 13.32
C GLN A 73 -13.75 6.80 13.87
N PRO A 74 -12.63 6.12 14.16
CA PRO A 74 -12.65 4.80 14.81
C PRO A 74 -13.40 4.84 16.14
N LEU A 75 -14.23 3.85 16.40
CA LEU A 75 -14.98 3.72 17.66
C LEU A 75 -14.20 2.97 18.74
N VAL A 76 -13.02 2.46 18.38
CA VAL A 76 -12.07 1.73 19.23
C VAL A 76 -10.65 2.19 18.92
N GLY A 77 -9.69 1.87 19.79
CA GLY A 77 -8.26 2.07 19.57
C GLY A 77 -7.71 1.13 18.50
N TRP A 78 -8.15 1.30 17.24
CA TRP A 78 -7.96 0.38 16.13
C TRP A 78 -6.54 -0.21 15.96
N GLY A 79 -5.50 0.57 16.25
CA GLY A 79 -4.12 0.08 16.11
C GLY A 79 -3.74 -1.07 17.05
N ASN A 80 -4.45 -1.23 18.16
CA ASN A 80 -4.26 -2.34 19.10
C ASN A 80 -5.50 -3.23 19.18
N GLU A 81 -6.67 -2.70 18.84
CA GLU A 81 -7.94 -3.39 19.04
C GLU A 81 -8.51 -4.03 17.77
N ALA A 82 -8.09 -3.60 16.56
CA ALA A 82 -8.55 -4.26 15.33
C ALA A 82 -8.30 -5.77 15.44
N THR A 83 -9.26 -6.58 14.99
CA THR A 83 -9.30 -7.99 15.37
C THR A 83 -9.93 -8.85 14.29
N THR A 84 -9.62 -10.14 14.31
CA THR A 84 -10.32 -11.20 13.58
C THR A 84 -11.24 -12.03 14.48
N ASP A 85 -11.28 -11.73 15.80
CA ASP A 85 -12.11 -12.46 16.76
C ASP A 85 -13.61 -12.17 16.54
N GLN A 86 -14.31 -13.20 16.08
CA GLN A 86 -15.74 -13.15 15.77
C GLN A 86 -16.59 -12.77 16.99
N ALA A 87 -16.21 -13.19 18.20
CA ALA A 87 -16.96 -12.84 19.39
C ALA A 87 -16.90 -11.33 19.65
N THR A 88 -15.73 -10.72 19.49
CA THR A 88 -15.51 -9.27 19.63
C THR A 88 -16.23 -8.47 18.55
N ILE A 89 -16.10 -8.89 17.29
CA ILE A 89 -16.78 -8.25 16.16
C ILE A 89 -18.30 -8.25 16.35
N ASN A 90 -18.88 -9.39 16.76
CA ASN A 90 -20.32 -9.50 17.01
C ASN A 90 -20.79 -8.61 18.17
N ARG A 91 -19.99 -8.47 19.23
CA ARG A 91 -20.32 -7.53 20.33
C ARG A 91 -20.29 -6.08 19.85
N TRP A 92 -19.29 -5.70 19.05
CA TRP A 92 -19.20 -4.37 18.48
C TRP A 92 -20.32 -4.05 17.50
N GLY A 93 -20.71 -5.00 16.64
CA GLY A 93 -21.84 -4.84 15.72
C GLY A 93 -23.16 -4.60 16.45
N ARG A 94 -23.40 -5.29 17.57
CA ARG A 94 -24.58 -5.02 18.43
C ARG A 94 -24.51 -3.65 19.12
N ARG A 95 -23.31 -3.23 19.55
CA ARG A 95 -23.10 -1.96 20.24
C ARG A 95 -23.26 -0.75 19.30
N TRP A 96 -22.84 -0.90 18.03
CA TRP A 96 -22.83 0.16 17.03
C TRP A 96 -23.44 -0.34 15.71
N PRO A 97 -24.77 -0.44 15.63
CA PRO A 97 -25.47 -0.99 14.46
C PRO A 97 -25.36 -0.11 13.20
N ASP A 98 -24.89 1.12 13.34
CA ASP A 98 -24.65 2.08 12.25
C ASP A 98 -23.15 2.26 11.94
N ALA A 99 -22.28 1.41 12.50
CA ALA A 99 -20.85 1.47 12.22
C ALA A 99 -20.50 0.99 10.81
N TRP A 100 -19.47 1.62 10.26
CA TRP A 100 -18.79 1.25 9.02
C TRP A 100 -17.56 0.38 9.30
N VAL A 101 -16.95 -0.18 8.26
CA VAL A 101 -15.92 -1.22 8.38
C VAL A 101 -14.55 -0.70 7.99
N GLY A 102 -13.66 -0.61 8.98
CA GLY A 102 -12.26 -0.32 8.77
C GLY A 102 -11.43 -1.61 8.76
N VAL A 103 -10.37 -1.64 7.97
CA VAL A 103 -9.35 -2.69 7.93
C VAL A 103 -8.00 -2.08 8.31
N ALA A 104 -7.37 -2.61 9.36
CA ALA A 104 -6.04 -2.21 9.78
C ALA A 104 -4.98 -2.90 8.91
N CYS A 105 -4.15 -2.12 8.21
CA CYS A 105 -3.29 -2.65 7.15
C CYS A 105 -2.15 -3.51 7.72
N LYS A 106 -1.44 -3.02 8.74
CA LYS A 106 -0.32 -3.73 9.38
C LYS A 106 -0.67 -5.15 9.86
N PRO A 107 -1.62 -5.35 10.80
CA PRO A 107 -1.93 -6.70 11.27
C PRO A 107 -2.57 -7.58 10.19
N SER A 108 -3.13 -7.00 9.13
CA SER A 108 -3.65 -7.74 7.97
C SER A 108 -2.57 -8.10 6.93
N GLY A 109 -1.31 -7.70 7.14
CA GLY A 109 -0.22 -7.92 6.18
C GLY A 109 -0.44 -7.18 4.85
N LEU A 110 -1.07 -6.02 4.89
CA LEU A 110 -1.46 -5.26 3.71
C LEU A 110 -0.66 -3.96 3.56
N LEU A 111 -0.35 -3.65 2.30
CA LEU A 111 -0.06 -2.31 1.82
C LEU A 111 -1.18 -1.91 0.87
N VAL A 112 -1.80 -0.76 1.11
CA VAL A 112 -2.87 -0.22 0.28
C VAL A 112 -2.43 1.13 -0.28
N VAL A 113 -2.46 1.25 -1.60
CA VAL A 113 -2.30 2.54 -2.29
C VAL A 113 -3.68 3.15 -2.43
N ASP A 114 -3.89 4.30 -1.77
CA ASP A 114 -5.15 5.05 -1.75
C ASP A 114 -5.02 6.25 -2.70
N LEU A 115 -5.71 6.15 -3.83
CA LEU A 115 -5.70 7.10 -4.95
C LEU A 115 -6.93 7.99 -4.85
N ASP A 116 -6.78 9.13 -4.19
CA ASP A 116 -7.82 10.11 -4.01
C ASP A 116 -8.06 10.97 -5.26
N VAL A 117 -9.32 11.19 -5.61
CA VAL A 117 -9.73 12.28 -6.49
C VAL A 117 -10.09 13.48 -5.62
N LYS A 118 -9.33 14.57 -5.73
CA LYS A 118 -9.62 15.85 -5.06
C LYS A 118 -10.15 16.83 -6.10
N HIS A 119 -10.62 18.00 -5.66
CA HIS A 119 -11.06 19.04 -6.60
C HIS A 119 -9.97 19.29 -7.66
N PRO A 120 -10.34 19.46 -8.94
CA PRO A 120 -9.38 19.69 -10.01
C PRO A 120 -8.35 20.77 -9.63
N PRO A 121 -7.06 20.58 -9.97
CA PRO A 121 -6.52 19.62 -10.95
C PRO A 121 -5.97 18.30 -10.37
N VAL A 122 -6.25 17.95 -9.09
CA VAL A 122 -5.55 16.82 -8.44
C VAL A 122 -6.28 15.48 -8.63
N SER A 123 -5.66 14.59 -9.41
CA SER A 123 -6.12 13.22 -9.66
C SER A 123 -5.08 12.21 -9.21
N GLY A 124 -5.37 11.48 -8.13
CA GLY A 124 -4.54 10.36 -7.65
C GLY A 124 -4.29 9.29 -8.71
N PRO A 125 -5.31 8.82 -9.46
CA PRO A 125 -5.12 7.87 -10.56
C PRO A 125 -4.16 8.35 -11.65
N ASP A 126 -4.23 9.62 -12.06
CA ASP A 126 -3.33 10.15 -13.09
C ASP A 126 -1.90 10.26 -12.57
N ASN A 127 -1.72 10.76 -11.35
CA ASN A 127 -0.40 10.83 -10.71
C ASN A 127 0.19 9.43 -10.47
N TRP A 128 -0.66 8.43 -10.18
CA TRP A 128 -0.24 7.03 -10.07
C TRP A 128 0.20 6.47 -11.42
N ALA A 129 -0.49 6.84 -12.50
CA ALA A 129 -0.10 6.46 -13.85
C ALA A 129 1.27 7.01 -14.24
N GLU A 130 1.54 8.28 -13.92
CA GLU A 130 2.87 8.86 -14.13
C GLU A 130 3.95 8.17 -13.27
N LEU A 131 3.68 7.94 -11.99
CA LEU A 131 4.61 7.30 -11.05
C LEU A 131 5.01 5.90 -11.51
N THR A 132 4.02 5.09 -11.90
CA THR A 132 4.24 3.71 -12.34
C THR A 132 5.02 3.64 -13.66
N LEU A 133 4.73 4.53 -14.61
CA LEU A 133 5.52 4.64 -15.85
C LEU A 133 6.98 5.04 -15.55
N ALA A 134 7.19 5.98 -14.63
CA ALA A 134 8.52 6.44 -14.24
C ALA A 134 9.33 5.37 -13.48
N SER A 135 8.67 4.35 -12.92
CA SER A 135 9.36 3.22 -12.27
C SER A 135 10.22 2.39 -13.23
N GLY A 136 9.90 2.44 -14.53
CA GLY A 136 10.57 1.63 -15.56
C GLY A 136 10.25 0.13 -15.47
N ASP A 137 9.38 -0.29 -14.54
CA ASP A 137 8.93 -1.67 -14.42
C ASP A 137 7.70 -1.89 -15.32
N PRO A 138 7.81 -2.68 -16.42
CA PRO A 138 6.69 -2.93 -17.31
C PRO A 138 5.55 -3.70 -16.62
N GLN A 139 5.81 -4.40 -15.51
CA GLN A 139 4.76 -5.07 -14.73
C GLN A 139 4.02 -4.10 -13.80
N ALA A 140 4.53 -2.89 -13.60
CA ALA A 140 3.94 -1.87 -12.76
C ALA A 140 3.03 -0.90 -13.51
N ALA A 141 2.92 -0.99 -14.85
CA ALA A 141 2.04 -0.13 -15.62
C ALA A 141 0.59 -0.15 -15.06
N PRO A 142 -0.15 0.98 -15.08
CA PRO A 142 -1.44 1.08 -14.38
C PRO A 142 -2.45 0.01 -14.78
N ALA A 143 -2.59 -0.22 -16.09
CA ALA A 143 -3.45 -1.26 -16.62
C ALA A 143 -3.06 -2.65 -16.08
N CYS A 144 -1.76 -2.94 -15.97
CA CYS A 144 -1.28 -4.18 -15.39
C CYS A 144 -1.62 -4.29 -13.90
N LEU A 145 -1.44 -3.23 -13.11
CA LEU A 145 -1.72 -3.28 -11.67
C LEU A 145 -3.22 -3.36 -11.36
N TYR A 146 -4.05 -2.62 -12.11
CA TYR A 146 -5.51 -2.66 -11.96
C TYR A 146 -6.07 -4.06 -12.28
N ASP A 147 -5.44 -4.79 -13.22
CA ASP A 147 -5.84 -6.14 -13.62
C ASP A 147 -5.16 -7.27 -12.83
N ARG A 148 -4.31 -6.96 -11.84
CA ARG A 148 -3.52 -7.97 -11.11
C ARG A 148 -3.67 -7.95 -9.60
N THR A 149 -4.36 -6.96 -9.06
CA THR A 149 -4.57 -6.87 -7.62
C THR A 149 -6.02 -6.52 -7.28
N THR A 150 -6.38 -6.61 -6.01
CA THR A 150 -7.71 -6.21 -5.54
C THR A 150 -7.87 -4.71 -5.68
N LEU A 151 -8.94 -4.30 -6.38
CA LEU A 151 -9.26 -2.91 -6.68
C LEU A 151 -10.60 -2.53 -6.09
N ILE A 152 -10.63 -1.47 -5.27
CA ILE A 152 -11.84 -0.95 -4.63
C ILE A 152 -12.07 0.49 -5.10
N ARG A 153 -13.28 0.81 -5.56
CA ARG A 153 -13.72 2.21 -5.77
C ARG A 153 -13.98 2.85 -4.42
N THR A 154 -13.59 4.11 -4.23
CA THR A 154 -13.87 4.87 -2.99
C THR A 154 -15.02 5.85 -3.19
N GLY A 155 -15.61 6.31 -2.08
CA GLY A 155 -16.77 7.22 -2.12
C GLY A 155 -16.48 8.60 -2.72
N SER A 156 -15.20 8.99 -2.84
CA SER A 156 -14.76 10.21 -3.53
C SER A 156 -14.61 10.03 -5.05
N GLY A 157 -14.79 8.82 -5.58
CA GLY A 157 -14.50 8.47 -6.97
C GLY A 157 -13.05 8.00 -7.21
N GLY A 158 -12.25 7.88 -6.14
CA GLY A 158 -10.89 7.35 -6.17
C GLY A 158 -10.82 5.82 -6.16
N LEU A 159 -9.62 5.29 -5.92
CA LEU A 159 -9.33 3.85 -5.94
C LEU A 159 -8.44 3.43 -4.76
N HIS A 160 -8.71 2.26 -4.16
CA HIS A 160 -7.71 1.54 -3.37
C HIS A 160 -7.15 0.38 -4.19
N LEU A 161 -5.83 0.26 -4.26
CA LEU A 161 -5.12 -0.92 -4.76
C LEU A 161 -4.51 -1.66 -3.57
N TRP A 162 -4.95 -2.89 -3.33
CA TRP A 162 -4.52 -3.68 -2.16
C TRP A 162 -3.41 -4.63 -2.56
N PHE A 163 -2.33 -4.68 -1.79
CA PHE A 163 -1.18 -5.57 -1.99
C PHE A 163 -0.88 -6.33 -0.69
N VAL A 164 -0.29 -7.51 -0.83
CA VAL A 164 0.36 -8.21 0.30
C VAL A 164 1.70 -7.52 0.56
N ASP A 165 1.97 -7.21 1.83
CA ASP A 165 3.19 -6.56 2.28
C ASP A 165 3.98 -7.46 3.25
N PRO A 166 4.86 -8.32 2.73
CA PRO A 166 5.69 -9.18 3.57
C PRO A 166 6.88 -8.43 4.21
N TRP A 167 7.04 -7.14 3.95
CA TRP A 167 8.23 -6.37 4.32
C TRP A 167 8.00 -5.36 5.45
N ASP A 168 6.79 -5.31 6.02
CA ASP A 168 6.42 -4.28 7.00
C ASP A 168 6.72 -2.86 6.47
N THR A 169 6.38 -2.63 5.20
CA THR A 169 6.68 -1.39 4.50
C THR A 169 6.04 -0.21 5.23
N PRO A 170 6.76 0.89 5.48
CA PRO A 170 6.18 2.06 6.12
C PRO A 170 5.17 2.74 5.20
N GLY A 171 3.98 3.00 5.73
CA GLY A 171 3.00 3.85 5.09
C GLY A 171 3.47 5.30 4.99
N ARG A 172 2.92 6.04 4.02
CA ARG A 172 3.22 7.45 3.78
C ARG A 172 1.98 8.17 3.29
N ASP A 173 1.41 9.00 4.16
CA ASP A 173 0.36 9.95 3.77
C ASP A 173 0.98 11.05 2.92
N ALA A 174 0.23 11.51 1.92
CA ALA A 174 0.64 12.50 0.93
C ALA A 174 2.00 12.17 0.28
N MET A 175 2.20 10.91 -0.11
CA MET A 175 3.40 10.49 -0.84
C MET A 175 3.59 11.34 -2.10
N LEU A 176 2.48 11.55 -2.81
CA LEU A 176 2.31 12.48 -3.93
C LEU A 176 0.90 13.10 -3.88
N PRO A 177 0.61 14.17 -4.66
CA PRO A 177 -0.73 14.74 -4.70
C PRO A 177 -1.80 13.68 -5.04
N GLY A 178 -2.74 13.46 -4.13
CA GLY A 178 -3.79 12.45 -4.31
C GLY A 178 -3.35 11.00 -4.14
N ILE A 179 -2.13 10.74 -3.66
CA ILE A 179 -1.64 9.38 -3.40
C ILE A 179 -1.18 9.25 -1.95
N ASP A 180 -1.93 8.45 -1.20
CA ASP A 180 -1.54 7.99 0.12
C ASP A 180 -1.15 6.50 0.05
N VAL A 181 -0.20 6.09 0.89
CA VAL A 181 0.10 4.66 1.11
C VAL A 181 -0.22 4.29 2.56
N LYS A 182 -1.21 3.41 2.75
CA LYS A 182 -1.61 2.88 4.06
C LYS A 182 -1.00 1.49 4.23
N ALA A 183 -0.04 1.35 5.14
CA ALA A 183 0.70 0.10 5.33
C ALA A 183 1.11 -0.06 6.79
N SER A 184 2.24 -0.73 7.04
CA SER A 184 2.91 -0.73 8.34
C SER A 184 3.42 0.67 8.70
N SER A 185 4.19 0.76 9.77
CA SER A 185 4.85 2.00 10.18
C SER A 185 6.34 1.75 10.35
N ALA A 186 7.16 2.71 9.92
CA ALA A 186 8.61 2.68 10.12
C ALA A 186 8.99 2.55 11.60
N GLU A 187 8.18 3.13 12.49
CA GLU A 187 8.36 3.00 13.92
C GLU A 187 7.64 1.75 14.45
N PRO A 188 8.34 0.84 15.17
CA PRO A 188 7.77 -0.41 15.68
C PRO A 188 6.51 -0.21 16.55
N HIS A 189 6.41 0.91 17.26
CA HIS A 189 5.34 1.22 18.21
C HIS A 189 4.16 1.98 17.61
N LYS A 190 4.21 2.34 16.32
CA LYS A 190 3.13 3.05 15.65
C LYS A 190 2.17 2.08 14.98
N LYS A 191 0.89 2.50 14.95
CA LYS A 191 -0.28 1.71 14.59
C LYS A 191 -0.35 1.33 13.10
N GLY A 192 0.47 1.96 12.24
CA GLY A 192 0.39 1.83 10.78
C GLY A 192 -0.71 2.70 10.16
N GLY A 193 -1.27 2.25 9.05
CA GLY A 193 -2.44 2.83 8.38
C GLY A 193 -3.66 1.92 8.43
N PHE A 194 -4.82 2.49 8.09
CA PHE A 194 -6.06 1.75 7.87
C PHE A 194 -6.80 2.28 6.66
N VAL A 195 -7.68 1.46 6.11
CA VAL A 195 -8.61 1.83 5.03
C VAL A 195 -10.04 1.47 5.40
N ALA A 196 -11.00 2.10 4.73
CA ALA A 196 -12.37 1.62 4.75
C ALA A 196 -12.51 0.50 3.69
N ALA A 197 -13.35 -0.49 3.98
CA ALA A 197 -13.61 -1.62 3.10
C ALA A 197 -15.12 -1.79 2.86
N PRO A 198 -15.54 -2.42 1.75
CA PRO A 198 -16.91 -2.90 1.58
C PRO A 198 -17.39 -3.73 2.78
N PRO A 199 -18.66 -3.64 3.20
CA PRO A 199 -19.77 -2.90 2.58
C PRO A 199 -19.92 -1.45 3.11
N THR A 200 -18.82 -0.79 3.51
CA THR A 200 -18.92 0.64 3.85
C THR A 200 -19.52 1.42 2.67
N PRO A 201 -20.55 2.25 2.86
CA PRO A 201 -21.19 3.00 1.77
C PRO A 201 -20.19 3.78 0.91
N GLY A 202 -20.29 3.62 -0.41
CA GLY A 202 -19.38 4.23 -1.39
C GLY A 202 -18.07 3.47 -1.62
N TYR A 203 -17.84 2.33 -0.96
CA TYR A 203 -16.70 1.45 -1.22
C TYR A 203 -17.18 0.19 -1.92
N HIS A 204 -16.76 0.00 -3.17
CA HIS A 204 -17.24 -1.10 -4.02
C HIS A 204 -16.10 -1.84 -4.70
N VAL A 205 -16.22 -3.13 -4.82
CA VAL A 205 -15.22 -3.97 -5.49
C VAL A 205 -15.30 -3.77 -7.00
N LEU A 206 -14.16 -3.48 -7.64
CA LEU A 206 -14.05 -3.34 -9.10
C LEU A 206 -13.27 -4.49 -9.74
N GLY A 207 -12.25 -4.99 -9.05
CA GLY A 207 -11.36 -6.02 -9.54
C GLY A 207 -11.03 -7.01 -8.44
N LEU A 208 -11.21 -8.29 -8.73
CA LEU A 208 -11.17 -9.40 -7.75
C LEU A 208 -10.00 -10.33 -7.96
N LYS A 209 -8.84 -9.75 -8.26
CA LYS A 209 -7.62 -10.52 -8.29
C LYS A 209 -7.09 -10.65 -6.86
N PRO A 210 -6.61 -11.84 -6.46
CA PRO A 210 -5.88 -11.99 -5.21
C PRO A 210 -4.83 -10.87 -5.10
N PRO A 211 -4.70 -10.20 -3.94
CA PRO A 211 -3.66 -9.20 -3.76
C PRO A 211 -2.30 -9.79 -4.10
N MET A 212 -1.60 -9.14 -5.03
CA MET A 212 -0.23 -9.52 -5.35
C MET A 212 0.74 -8.91 -4.32
N LEU A 213 1.99 -9.39 -4.31
CA LEU A 213 3.04 -8.75 -3.53
C LEU A 213 3.17 -7.27 -3.93
N ALA A 214 3.39 -6.39 -2.95
CA ALA A 214 3.59 -4.98 -3.25
C ALA A 214 4.79 -4.83 -4.22
N PRO A 215 4.71 -3.94 -5.23
CA PRO A 215 5.79 -3.77 -6.19
C PRO A 215 7.10 -3.39 -5.48
N GLY A 216 8.20 -4.05 -5.83
CA GLY A 216 9.47 -3.86 -5.14
C GLY A 216 10.00 -2.41 -5.22
N TRP A 217 9.72 -1.72 -6.33
CA TRP A 217 10.07 -0.30 -6.48
C TRP A 217 9.30 0.60 -5.50
N LEU A 218 8.05 0.26 -5.19
CA LEU A 218 7.22 1.03 -4.26
C LEU A 218 7.74 0.87 -2.83
N ALA A 219 8.02 -0.37 -2.43
CA ALA A 219 8.67 -0.65 -1.15
C ALA A 219 10.02 0.09 -1.03
N LEU A 220 10.80 0.15 -2.12
CA LEU A 220 12.06 0.87 -2.15
C LEU A 220 11.87 2.38 -1.91
N ILE A 221 10.94 3.04 -2.61
CA ILE A 221 10.67 4.48 -2.42
C ILE A 221 10.19 4.77 -1.00
N LEU A 222 9.37 3.90 -0.42
CA LEU A 222 8.78 4.12 0.91
C LEU A 222 9.79 3.93 2.04
N THR A 223 10.73 2.99 1.87
CA THR A 223 11.78 2.69 2.86
C THR A 223 12.99 3.63 2.80
N HIS A 224 13.17 4.37 1.71
CA HIS A 224 14.23 5.38 1.63
C HIS A 224 13.79 6.68 2.30
N ASP A 225 14.50 7.00 3.37
CA ASP A 225 14.15 8.00 4.37
C ASP A 225 14.62 9.40 3.97
N ASP A 226 14.13 9.92 2.84
CA ASP A 226 14.01 11.36 2.69
C ASP A 226 12.62 11.74 3.20
N LYS A 227 12.55 12.07 4.49
CA LYS A 227 11.43 12.89 4.98
C LYS A 227 11.53 14.19 4.19
N PRO A 228 10.56 14.56 3.33
CA PRO A 228 10.52 15.93 2.87
C PRO A 228 10.44 16.78 4.13
N HIS A 229 11.48 17.57 4.35
CA HIS A 229 11.52 18.53 5.45
C HIS A 229 10.21 19.31 5.35
N ARG A 230 9.45 19.34 6.44
CA ARG A 230 8.19 20.08 6.52
C ARG A 230 8.51 21.58 6.59
N GLU A 231 9.21 22.10 5.58
CA GLU A 231 9.35 23.52 5.39
C GLU A 231 7.95 24.07 5.12
N ARG A 232 7.59 25.12 5.86
CA ARG A 232 6.43 25.93 5.53
C ARG A 232 6.61 26.34 4.07
N ARG A 233 5.76 25.81 3.19
CA ARG A 233 5.70 26.29 1.83
C ARG A 233 5.15 27.71 1.88
N GLU A 234 6.05 28.69 1.77
CA GLU A 234 5.73 29.94 1.07
C GLU A 234 5.11 29.56 -0.29
N PRO A 235 4.21 30.37 -0.86
CA PRO A 235 3.59 30.07 -2.14
C PRO A 235 4.68 30.02 -3.22
N VAL A 236 5.16 28.82 -3.53
CA VAL A 236 6.13 28.59 -4.60
C VAL A 236 5.43 28.90 -5.91
N SER A 237 5.96 29.94 -6.56
CA SER A 237 5.71 30.33 -7.94
C SER A 237 5.63 29.11 -8.86
N THR A 238 4.64 29.13 -9.76
CA THR A 238 4.38 28.17 -10.82
C THR A 238 5.56 28.01 -11.78
N ALA A 239 6.57 27.24 -11.38
CA ALA A 239 7.58 26.69 -12.28
C ALA A 239 7.35 25.18 -12.39
N ASN A 240 7.31 24.69 -13.63
CA ASN A 240 6.90 23.35 -14.07
C ASN A 240 7.80 22.21 -13.55
N HIS A 241 7.85 21.96 -12.24
CA HIS A 241 8.29 20.66 -11.74
C HIS A 241 7.13 19.68 -11.85
N THR A 242 7.08 19.00 -13.00
CA THR A 242 6.17 17.88 -13.25
C THR A 242 6.40 16.80 -12.20
N VAL A 243 5.32 16.17 -11.72
CA VAL A 243 5.32 15.06 -10.75
C VAL A 243 6.34 13.97 -11.16
N THR A 244 6.52 13.79 -12.46
CA THR A 244 7.48 12.89 -13.09
C THR A 244 8.95 13.14 -12.69
N GLU A 245 9.38 14.39 -12.49
CA GLU A 245 10.80 14.69 -12.16
C GLU A 245 11.10 14.44 -10.67
N ASP A 246 10.22 14.87 -9.76
CA ASP A 246 10.33 14.57 -8.32
C ASP A 246 10.31 13.05 -8.08
N VAL A 247 9.51 12.31 -8.85
CA VAL A 247 9.46 10.85 -8.82
C VAL A 247 10.77 10.23 -9.31
N ARG A 248 11.30 10.68 -10.45
CA ARG A 248 12.59 10.18 -10.98
C ARG A 248 13.72 10.47 -10.02
N GLU A 249 13.73 11.66 -9.42
CA GLU A 249 14.74 12.03 -8.44
C GLU A 249 14.68 11.15 -7.19
N ARG A 250 13.48 10.90 -6.64
CA ARG A 250 13.30 10.00 -5.48
C ARG A 250 13.65 8.56 -5.80
N LEU A 251 13.22 8.05 -6.95
CA LEU A 251 13.57 6.69 -7.40
C LEU A 251 15.09 6.58 -7.61
N ALA A 252 15.69 7.56 -8.28
CA ALA A 252 17.14 7.58 -8.50
C ALA A 252 17.91 7.73 -7.19
N ALA A 253 17.42 8.52 -6.23
CA ALA A 253 18.00 8.65 -4.89
C ALA A 253 17.98 7.32 -4.14
N ALA A 254 16.83 6.63 -4.17
CA ALA A 254 16.68 5.30 -3.57
C ALA A 254 17.61 4.26 -4.20
N LEU A 255 17.74 4.27 -5.53
CA LEU A 255 18.64 3.37 -6.26
C LEU A 255 20.14 3.66 -6.02
N ARG A 256 20.53 4.93 -5.86
CA ARG A 256 21.93 5.33 -5.56
C ARG A 256 22.37 4.88 -4.17
N SER A 257 21.53 5.07 -3.15
CA SER A 257 21.84 4.70 -1.76
C SER A 257 22.14 3.19 -1.62
N LYS A 258 21.39 2.35 -2.34
CA LYS A 258 21.59 0.89 -2.35
C LYS A 258 22.94 0.43 -2.92
N ARG A 259 23.57 1.21 -3.80
CA ARG A 259 24.90 0.90 -4.37
C ARG A 259 26.06 1.31 -3.46
N GLY A 260 25.85 2.26 -2.54
CA GLY A 260 26.88 2.77 -1.63
C GLY A 260 27.01 1.98 -0.32
N GLY A 261 26.01 1.17 0.05
CA GLY A 261 26.01 0.33 1.26
C GLY A 261 26.67 -1.05 1.12
N ALA A 262 27.27 -1.35 -0.04
CA ALA A 262 28.05 -2.56 -0.27
C ALA A 262 29.53 -2.20 -0.36
N SER A 263 30.14 -1.89 0.78
CA SER A 263 31.60 -1.74 0.94
C SER A 263 32.00 -2.13 2.35
#